data_AF-A0A8B9CP61-F1
#
_entry.id   AF-A0A8B9CP61-F1
#
_cell.length_a   1.000
_cell.length_b   1.000
_cell.length_c   1.000
_cell.angle_alpha   90.00
_cell.angle_beta   90.00
_cell.angle_gamma   90.00
#
_symmetry.space_group_name_H-M   'P 1'
#
loop_
_entity.id
_entity.type
_entity.pdbx_description
1 polymer ?
#
loop_
_entity_poly.entity_id
_entity_poly.type
_entity_poly.pdbx_seq_one_letter_code
_entity_poly.pdbx_strand_id
1 'polypeptide(L)'
;MKPVRLNVKYDKNASFPAGGTFPDFMVSVLSEDDNIIKNINPARISMKMWEGQGSGTRIPIDVTTFSCSKVKDDKEDGFFYFRDKVIPERVGTYNIQFTFAMDKTNMLSSDQIVVEVVPNDPVRLLPDSLPATPAVSNVRTVTSRTLVKDLHLHVMDEYNNRTGIDLVGRIIAKIKSPNEDDTEVPQFQGKVSAVEFPFDRGSAEIVSNLVLAENSPGRDSTEYILVFEPDLPALRKPLEPYRLSFMFYNDYKKQQQMATLTRERDQLSQSIGVYRNWFDTTNQLVTEMRCQVKEAETRETHLKNELKKQQIELPQTNTLQYVDSLIKQKMLDQEGVMKQPRRTCTLPNYPKGNQDILGKIAHLAQIEDNEAAKVISWHLASDMDCVVTLTTEAARSIFDETQGRQQVLPLDSIYKKNLPDWNRPLPHLRNGKICFKPVGNPVFARALLTFPDNVEHCQTVFGMLLGDTIIIDNLDAANHYRKEVVKITHCPTLLTREGDRIRSNGKFGGLQNKAPPMDKLRGMVFGAPMPKLYATFSGQIDLLQQYRAAVVKLDSVNKDLDLHLRSLNTPEMQKKKQELAEQEKSLMLIEQKLGMTPSDKVTESLLQSIMLDTSDTPIPPKRMRRETVKKLYR
;
A
#
# COMPACT_ATOMS: atom_id res chain seq x y z
N MET A 1 19.81 -2.36 -14.80
CA MET A 1 19.48 -0.93 -14.70
C MET A 1 19.40 -0.54 -13.24
N LYS A 2 20.31 0.32 -12.78
CA LYS A 2 20.33 0.80 -11.39
C LYS A 2 19.41 2.03 -11.28
N PRO A 3 18.45 2.05 -10.36
CA PRO A 3 17.56 3.20 -10.15
C PRO A 3 18.33 4.35 -9.48
N VAL A 4 18.14 5.57 -9.97
CA VAL A 4 18.91 6.75 -9.52
C VAL A 4 18.01 7.90 -9.09
N ARG A 5 16.85 8.06 -9.74
CA ARG A 5 15.93 9.16 -9.40
C ARG A 5 14.47 8.77 -9.64
N LEU A 6 13.59 9.42 -8.89
CA LEU A 6 12.14 9.36 -9.09
C LEU A 6 11.71 10.62 -9.85
N ASN A 7 10.93 10.44 -10.91
CA ASN A 7 10.34 11.54 -11.66
C ASN A 7 8.83 11.57 -11.39
N VAL A 8 8.32 12.72 -10.94
CA VAL A 8 6.93 12.91 -10.54
C VAL A 8 6.31 13.97 -11.44
N LYS A 9 5.21 13.61 -12.09
CA LYS A 9 4.39 14.51 -12.90
C LYS A 9 3.01 14.66 -12.25
N TYR A 10 2.56 15.90 -12.12
CA TYR A 10 1.25 16.27 -11.61
C TYR A 10 0.86 17.64 -12.16
N ASP A 11 -0.41 18.02 -12.05
CA ASP A 11 -0.85 19.36 -12.41
C ASP A 11 -0.37 20.37 -11.36
N LYS A 12 0.61 21.19 -11.74
CA LYS A 12 1.19 22.23 -10.87
C LYS A 12 0.28 23.45 -10.71
N ASN A 13 -0.74 23.59 -11.55
CA ASN A 13 -1.69 24.71 -11.50
C ASN A 13 -2.96 24.35 -10.72
N ALA A 14 -3.08 23.11 -10.24
CA ALA A 14 -4.22 22.68 -9.46
C ALA A 14 -4.28 23.41 -8.11
N SER A 15 -5.48 23.84 -7.71
CA SER A 15 -5.75 24.28 -6.34
C SER A 15 -5.97 23.07 -5.43
N PHE A 16 -5.57 23.18 -4.17
CA PHE A 16 -5.67 22.09 -3.20
C PHE A 16 -6.66 22.47 -2.07
N PRO A 17 -7.98 22.42 -2.31
CA PRO A 17 -8.96 22.76 -1.28
C PRO A 17 -8.97 21.71 -0.17
N ALA A 18 -9.07 22.16 1.08
CA ALA A 18 -9.12 21.31 2.27
C ALA A 18 -10.21 20.22 2.15
N GLY A 19 -9.84 18.98 2.46
CA GLY A 19 -10.71 17.79 2.34
C GLY A 19 -11.09 17.39 0.90
N GLY A 20 -10.54 18.08 -0.10
CA GLY A 20 -10.69 17.73 -1.50
C GLY A 20 -9.88 16.50 -1.91
N THR A 21 -9.73 16.30 -3.22
CA THR A 21 -8.92 15.21 -3.78
C THR A 21 -7.72 15.79 -4.52
N PHE A 22 -6.53 15.25 -4.26
CA PHE A 22 -5.31 15.62 -4.97
C PHE A 22 -5.43 15.35 -6.48
N PRO A 23 -4.75 16.14 -7.32
CA PRO A 23 -4.56 15.77 -8.72
C PRO A 23 -3.79 14.45 -8.82
N ASP A 24 -3.98 13.75 -9.93
CA ASP A 24 -3.27 12.50 -10.21
C ASP A 24 -1.74 12.73 -10.20
N PHE A 25 -1.04 12.11 -9.26
CA PHE A 25 0.42 12.04 -9.29
C PHE A 25 0.86 10.82 -10.08
N MET A 26 1.67 11.06 -11.11
CA MET A 26 2.27 10.03 -11.94
C MET A 26 3.77 9.95 -11.66
N VAL A 27 4.21 8.83 -11.11
CA VAL A 27 5.59 8.58 -10.67
C VAL A 27 6.25 7.56 -11.59
N SER A 28 7.48 7.80 -11.98
CA SER A 28 8.32 6.88 -12.76
C SER A 28 9.71 6.79 -12.13
N VAL A 29 10.33 5.61 -12.19
CA VAL A 29 11.68 5.37 -11.66
C VAL A 29 12.65 5.36 -12.82
N LEU A 30 13.67 6.21 -12.74
CA LEU A 30 14.65 6.40 -13.82
C LEU A 30 16.00 5.78 -13.47
N SER A 31 16.64 5.18 -14.46
CA SER A 31 18.00 4.63 -14.37
C SER A 31 19.09 5.69 -14.58
N GLU A 32 20.36 5.29 -14.46
CA GLU A 32 21.53 6.14 -14.80
C GLU A 32 21.45 6.68 -16.24
N ASP A 33 20.90 5.89 -17.18
CA ASP A 33 20.72 6.29 -18.59
C ASP A 33 19.39 7.03 -18.88
N ASP A 34 18.73 7.59 -17.85
CA ASP A 34 17.43 8.28 -17.94
C ASP A 34 16.25 7.46 -18.52
N ASN A 35 16.42 6.13 -18.63
CA ASN A 35 15.37 5.21 -19.04
C ASN A 35 14.41 4.86 -17.89
N ILE A 36 13.12 4.70 -18.21
CA ILE A 36 12.09 4.29 -17.26
C ILE A 36 12.20 2.79 -16.96
N ILE A 37 12.32 2.45 -15.67
CA ILE A 37 12.38 1.07 -15.20
C ILE A 37 10.97 0.49 -15.08
N LYS A 38 10.64 -0.47 -15.94
CA LYS A 38 9.28 -1.02 -16.08
C LYS A 38 8.93 -2.12 -15.07
N ASN A 39 9.94 -2.88 -14.60
CA ASN A 39 9.73 -4.08 -13.76
C ASN A 39 9.83 -3.77 -12.25
N ILE A 40 9.03 -2.82 -11.75
CA ILE A 40 9.01 -2.46 -10.33
C ILE A 40 7.65 -2.84 -9.71
N ASN A 41 7.69 -3.51 -8.55
CA ASN A 41 6.49 -3.81 -7.78
C ASN A 41 5.89 -2.52 -7.20
N PRO A 42 4.63 -2.17 -7.51
CA PRO A 42 3.96 -0.97 -6.99
C PRO A 42 3.95 -0.86 -5.45
N ALA A 43 3.98 -1.98 -4.73
CA ALA A 43 4.02 -2.00 -3.26
C ALA A 43 5.31 -1.40 -2.67
N ARG A 44 6.33 -1.19 -3.51
CA ARG A 44 7.63 -0.61 -3.11
C ARG A 44 7.66 0.90 -3.26
N ILE A 45 6.61 1.51 -3.81
CA ILE A 45 6.50 2.95 -4.02
C ILE A 45 5.41 3.50 -3.11
N SER A 46 5.74 4.53 -2.34
CA SER A 46 4.81 5.19 -1.43
C SER A 46 4.93 6.71 -1.52
N MET A 47 3.83 7.38 -1.22
CA MET A 47 3.76 8.83 -1.07
C MET A 47 3.72 9.12 0.42
N LYS A 48 4.60 10.01 0.88
CA LYS A 48 4.66 10.48 2.26
C LYS A 48 4.28 11.95 2.30
N MET A 49 3.51 12.34 3.31
CA MET A 49 3.04 13.70 3.49
C MET A 49 3.14 14.11 4.96
N TRP A 50 3.54 15.36 5.22
CA TRP A 50 3.62 15.93 6.57
C TRP A 50 3.44 17.46 6.53
N GLU A 51 3.04 18.02 7.66
CA GLU A 51 2.83 19.46 7.87
C GLU A 51 4.16 20.18 8.18
N GLY A 52 4.37 21.39 7.64
CA GLY A 52 5.40 22.33 8.12
C GLY A 52 6.35 22.92 7.05
N GLN A 53 7.04 24.00 7.42
CA GLN A 53 8.17 24.57 6.68
C GLN A 53 9.47 24.14 7.36
N GLY A 54 10.06 23.04 6.91
CA GLY A 54 11.34 22.55 7.45
C GLY A 54 12.31 22.24 6.33
N SER A 55 13.35 23.05 6.17
CA SER A 55 14.45 22.89 5.21
C SER A 55 15.41 21.72 5.54
N GLY A 56 14.92 20.68 6.23
CA GLY A 56 15.69 19.53 6.67
C GLY A 56 15.34 18.27 5.89
N THR A 57 16.36 17.52 5.47
CA THR A 57 16.26 16.18 4.85
C THR A 57 15.71 15.08 5.77
N ARG A 58 15.22 15.41 6.96
CA ARG A 58 14.73 14.46 7.96
C ARG A 58 13.21 14.47 8.02
N ILE A 59 12.62 13.35 7.65
CA ILE A 59 11.18 13.09 7.70
C ILE A 59 10.70 13.15 9.18
N PRO A 60 9.63 13.90 9.52
CA PRO A 60 9.04 13.95 10.86
C PRO A 60 8.51 12.59 11.36
N ILE A 61 8.11 12.52 12.63
CA ILE A 61 7.53 11.31 13.24
C ILE A 61 6.06 11.13 12.81
N ASP A 62 5.31 12.22 12.62
CA ASP A 62 3.92 12.22 12.14
C ASP A 62 3.85 12.35 10.61
N VAL A 63 3.90 11.21 9.92
CA VAL A 63 3.90 11.17 8.45
C VAL A 63 2.75 10.32 7.95
N THR A 64 1.85 10.96 7.19
CA THR A 64 0.79 10.25 6.47
C THR A 64 1.42 9.52 5.28
N THR A 65 1.24 8.20 5.19
CA THR A 65 1.77 7.39 4.09
C THR A 65 0.64 6.82 3.23
N PHE A 66 0.67 7.14 1.94
CA PHE A 66 -0.26 6.60 0.96
C PHE A 66 0.40 5.51 0.11
N SER A 67 -0.35 4.46 -0.15
CA SER A 67 0.04 3.38 -1.07
C SER A 67 -0.33 3.72 -2.52
N CYS A 68 0.46 3.17 -3.45
CA CYS A 68 0.17 3.26 -4.89
C CYS A 68 -1.25 2.74 -5.19
N SER A 69 -1.98 3.43 -6.07
CA SER A 69 -3.34 3.04 -6.45
C SER A 69 -3.33 1.71 -7.22
N LYS A 70 -4.43 0.94 -7.09
CA LYS A 70 -4.59 -0.35 -7.80
C LYS A 70 -4.57 -0.14 -9.32
N VAL A 71 -4.04 -1.14 -10.01
CA VAL A 71 -3.92 -1.20 -11.47
C VAL A 71 -5.31 -1.09 -12.13
N LYS A 72 -5.56 0.00 -12.88
CA LYS A 72 -6.67 0.11 -13.85
C LYS A 72 -6.13 -0.25 -15.26
N ASP A 73 -6.98 -0.66 -16.19
CA ASP A 73 -6.60 -1.23 -17.50
C ASP A 73 -5.84 -0.28 -18.45
N ASP A 74 -5.79 1.03 -18.15
CA ASP A 74 -5.15 2.07 -18.99
C ASP A 74 -3.66 2.31 -18.64
N LYS A 75 -2.83 1.27 -18.66
CA LYS A 75 -1.42 1.39 -18.20
C LYS A 75 -0.40 1.62 -19.32
N GLU A 76 0.37 2.68 -19.16
CA GLU A 76 1.73 2.76 -19.70
C GLU A 76 2.71 2.03 -18.77
N ASP A 77 3.50 1.11 -19.31
CA ASP A 77 4.49 0.34 -18.53
C ASP A 77 5.55 1.24 -17.90
N GLY A 78 5.77 1.08 -16.59
CA GLY A 78 6.78 1.82 -15.82
C GLY A 78 6.29 3.08 -15.10
N PHE A 79 4.99 3.38 -15.17
CA PHE A 79 4.36 4.48 -14.44
C PHE A 79 3.48 4.00 -13.28
N PHE A 80 3.55 4.72 -12.17
CA PHE A 80 2.85 4.47 -10.92
C PHE A 80 1.94 5.66 -10.59
N TYR A 81 0.68 5.37 -10.27
CA TYR A 81 -0.32 6.42 -10.10
C TYR A 81 -0.80 6.49 -8.65
N PHE A 82 -0.89 7.71 -8.12
CA PHE A 82 -1.54 8.02 -6.86
C PHE A 82 -2.77 8.86 -7.19
N ARG A 83 -3.90 8.16 -7.30
CA ARG A 83 -5.22 8.73 -7.61
C ARG A 83 -6.11 8.69 -6.39
N ASP A 84 -7.11 9.57 -6.37
CA ASP A 84 -8.17 9.60 -5.38
C ASP A 84 -7.61 9.73 -3.94
N LYS A 85 -6.52 10.50 -3.78
CA LYS A 85 -5.90 10.75 -2.47
C LYS A 85 -6.52 12.00 -1.86
N VAL A 86 -6.95 11.89 -0.61
CA VAL A 86 -7.63 12.98 0.10
C VAL A 86 -6.62 14.05 0.53
N ILE A 87 -6.96 15.31 0.31
CA ILE A 87 -6.21 16.49 0.76
C ILE A 87 -6.50 16.68 2.26
N PRO A 88 -5.50 17.07 3.09
CA PRO A 88 -5.73 17.40 4.49
C PRO A 88 -6.93 18.33 4.71
N GLU A 89 -7.65 18.11 5.80
CA GLU A 89 -8.81 18.93 6.20
C GLU A 89 -8.41 20.30 6.77
N ARG A 90 -7.14 20.45 7.18
CA ARG A 90 -6.61 21.71 7.70
C ARG A 90 -5.85 22.48 6.63
N VAL A 91 -6.09 23.78 6.59
CA VAL A 91 -5.33 24.73 5.77
C VAL A 91 -3.91 24.87 6.29
N GLY A 92 -2.94 24.89 5.38
CA GLY A 92 -1.53 25.00 5.73
C GLY A 92 -0.58 24.57 4.62
N THR A 93 0.71 24.66 4.92
CA THR A 93 1.77 24.20 4.01
C THR A 93 2.14 22.76 4.34
N TYR A 94 1.98 21.89 3.34
CA TYR A 94 2.29 20.47 3.43
C TYR A 94 3.41 20.11 2.46
N ASN A 95 4.26 19.17 2.86
CA ASN A 95 5.28 18.60 1.98
C ASN A 95 4.87 17.20 1.58
N ILE A 96 5.03 16.90 0.29
CA ILE A 96 4.81 15.58 -0.29
C ILE A 96 6.14 15.07 -0.82
N GLN A 97 6.47 13.82 -0.51
CA GLN A 97 7.65 13.15 -1.04
C GLN A 97 7.33 11.71 -1.42
N PHE A 98 7.75 11.30 -2.61
CA PHE A 98 7.60 9.94 -3.09
C PHE A 98 8.85 9.15 -2.77
N THR A 99 8.68 7.91 -2.30
CA THR A 99 9.80 7.05 -1.94
C THR A 99 9.70 5.70 -2.63
N PHE A 100 10.84 5.17 -3.05
CA PHE A 100 10.99 3.85 -3.64
C PHE A 100 11.99 3.03 -2.84
N ALA A 101 11.53 1.93 -2.25
CA ALA A 101 12.40 1.02 -1.49
C ALA A 101 13.16 0.10 -2.45
N MET A 102 14.48 0.25 -2.56
CA MET A 102 15.37 -0.60 -3.40
C MET A 102 15.75 -1.92 -2.72
N ASP A 103 15.79 -1.94 -1.40
CA ASP A 103 15.91 -3.12 -0.53
C ASP A 103 15.37 -2.76 0.87
N LYS A 104 15.67 -3.54 1.92
CA LYS A 104 15.20 -3.26 3.30
C LYS A 104 15.87 -2.04 3.96
N THR A 105 16.94 -1.52 3.37
CA THR A 105 17.85 -0.52 3.94
C THR A 105 18.04 0.72 3.06
N ASN A 106 17.89 0.58 1.74
CA ASN A 106 18.11 1.62 0.75
C ASN A 106 16.78 2.11 0.19
N MET A 107 16.52 3.40 0.40
CA MET A 107 15.34 4.09 -0.11
C MET A 107 15.77 5.26 -1.00
N LEU A 108 15.19 5.32 -2.18
CA LEU A 108 15.30 6.44 -3.09
C LEU A 108 14.11 7.38 -2.85
N SER A 109 14.35 8.69 -2.79
CA SER A 109 13.30 9.69 -2.58
C SER A 109 13.26 10.69 -3.72
N SER A 110 12.06 11.18 -4.05
CA SER A 110 11.88 12.29 -4.98
C SER A 110 12.27 13.62 -4.33
N ASP A 111 12.32 14.67 -5.14
CA ASP A 111 12.26 16.03 -4.65
C ASP A 111 10.98 16.25 -3.83
N GLN A 112 11.06 17.15 -2.85
CA GLN A 112 9.92 17.54 -2.04
C GLN A 112 9.00 18.45 -2.84
N ILE A 113 7.71 18.12 -2.86
CA ILE A 113 6.66 18.93 -3.47
C ILE A 113 5.97 19.68 -2.33
N VAL A 114 6.11 20.99 -2.32
CA VAL A 114 5.41 21.87 -1.38
C VAL A 114 4.02 22.13 -1.93
N VAL A 115 3.00 21.82 -1.13
CA VAL A 115 1.59 22.06 -1.43
C VAL A 115 1.03 23.04 -0.41
N GLU A 116 0.38 24.09 -0.90
CA GLU A 116 -0.43 24.96 -0.08
C GLU A 116 -1.88 24.50 -0.14
N VAL A 117 -2.35 23.94 0.97
CA VAL A 117 -3.76 23.58 1.13
C VAL A 117 -4.53 24.85 1.45
N VAL A 118 -5.50 25.19 0.61
CA VAL A 118 -6.32 26.38 0.71
C VAL A 118 -7.70 26.05 1.31
N PRO A 119 -8.39 27.02 1.93
CA PRO A 119 -9.75 26.80 2.42
C PRO A 119 -10.68 26.33 1.30
N ASN A 120 -11.65 25.49 1.65
CA ASN A 120 -12.66 25.03 0.70
C ASN A 120 -13.80 26.06 0.56
N ASP A 121 -14.82 25.70 -0.23
CA ASP A 121 -16.00 26.54 -0.46
C ASP A 121 -16.66 26.94 0.88
N PRO A 122 -17.14 28.19 1.00
CA PRO A 122 -17.79 28.67 2.20
C PRO A 122 -19.13 27.95 2.45
N VAL A 123 -19.35 27.49 3.68
CA VAL A 123 -20.53 26.68 4.05
C VAL A 123 -21.34 27.36 5.14
N ARG A 124 -20.70 27.89 6.19
CA ARG A 124 -21.37 28.33 7.41
C ARG A 124 -20.71 29.55 8.05
N LEU A 125 -21.50 30.25 8.86
CA LEU A 125 -21.03 31.38 9.68
C LEU A 125 -20.80 30.90 11.12
N LEU A 126 -19.61 31.12 11.67
CA LEU A 126 -19.26 30.72 13.04
C LEU A 126 -18.47 31.82 13.77
N PRO A 127 -18.63 31.95 15.10
CA PRO A 127 -17.83 32.86 15.89
C PRO A 127 -16.43 32.30 16.19
N ASP A 128 -15.47 33.18 16.47
CA ASP A 128 -14.12 32.79 16.92
C ASP A 128 -14.13 32.00 18.23
N SER A 129 -15.01 32.38 19.14
CA SER A 129 -15.27 31.70 20.39
C SER A 129 -16.77 31.64 20.60
N LEU A 130 -17.28 30.48 21.00
CA LEU A 130 -18.71 30.34 21.27
C LEU A 130 -19.12 31.31 22.40
N PRO A 131 -20.00 32.30 22.14
CA PRO A 131 -20.45 33.21 23.17
C PRO A 131 -21.28 32.45 24.20
N ALA A 132 -21.23 32.90 25.45
CA ALA A 132 -22.11 32.37 26.50
C ALA A 132 -23.57 32.61 26.12
N THR A 133 -24.44 31.66 26.48
CA THR A 133 -25.88 31.79 26.22
C THR A 133 -26.41 33.02 26.97
N PRO A 134 -26.91 34.06 26.28
CA PRO A 134 -27.31 35.29 26.94
C PRO A 134 -28.59 35.10 27.76
N ALA A 135 -28.64 35.73 28.92
CA ALA A 135 -29.86 35.88 29.71
C ALA A 135 -30.12 37.38 29.85
N VAL A 136 -31.22 37.85 29.26
CA VAL A 136 -31.56 39.28 29.18
C VAL A 136 -32.84 39.58 29.94
N SER A 137 -32.97 40.81 30.41
CA SER A 137 -34.21 41.28 31.03
C SER A 137 -34.71 42.60 30.50
N ASN A 138 -36.02 42.80 30.60
CA ASN A 138 -36.73 43.96 30.06
C ASN A 138 -36.56 45.27 30.86
N VAL A 139 -35.50 45.38 31.66
CA VAL A 139 -35.25 46.52 32.55
C VAL A 139 -34.47 47.64 31.85
N ARG A 140 -34.51 48.86 32.41
CA ARG A 140 -33.85 50.03 31.81
C ARG A 140 -32.34 49.88 31.63
N THR A 141 -31.67 49.14 32.51
CA THR A 141 -30.21 48.95 32.45
C THR A 141 -29.76 48.27 31.15
N VAL A 142 -28.89 48.94 30.41
CA VAL A 142 -28.37 48.49 29.10
C VAL A 142 -27.66 47.14 29.22
N THR A 143 -26.88 46.93 30.28
CA THR A 143 -26.16 45.68 30.54
C THR A 143 -27.10 44.48 30.69
N SER A 144 -28.26 44.68 31.29
CA SER A 144 -29.28 43.64 31.47
C SER A 144 -30.00 43.28 30.17
N ARG A 145 -30.04 44.19 29.19
CA ARG A 145 -30.68 44.00 27.87
C ARG A 145 -29.71 43.57 26.77
N THR A 146 -28.41 43.46 27.08
CA THR A 146 -27.38 43.16 26.10
C THR A 146 -27.39 41.68 25.75
N LEU A 147 -27.64 41.36 24.48
CA LEU A 147 -27.62 40.01 23.92
C LEU A 147 -26.18 39.55 23.69
N VAL A 148 -25.37 40.33 23.00
CA VAL A 148 -23.98 39.97 22.70
C VAL A 148 -23.08 41.19 22.78
N LYS A 149 -21.86 40.97 23.27
CA LYS A 149 -20.76 41.95 23.32
C LYS A 149 -19.64 41.46 22.41
N ASP A 150 -19.17 42.32 21.51
CA ASP A 150 -17.97 42.11 20.69
C ASP A 150 -17.92 40.75 19.98
N LEU A 151 -18.98 40.42 19.20
CA LEU A 151 -19.05 39.17 18.46
C LEU A 151 -18.35 39.31 17.11
N HIS A 152 -17.43 38.40 16.83
CA HIS A 152 -16.74 38.32 15.55
C HIS A 152 -17.19 37.05 14.84
N LEU A 153 -17.88 37.20 13.72
CA LEU A 153 -18.38 36.09 12.91
C LEU A 153 -17.52 35.94 11.68
N HIS A 154 -17.08 34.71 11.40
CA HIS A 154 -16.27 34.36 10.23
C HIS A 154 -16.98 33.33 9.39
N VAL A 155 -16.77 33.42 8.08
CA VAL A 155 -17.20 32.39 7.15
C VAL A 155 -16.20 31.25 7.17
N MET A 156 -16.73 30.06 7.39
CA MET A 156 -15.97 28.83 7.52
C MET A 156 -16.40 27.85 6.42
N ASP A 157 -15.45 27.04 5.96
CA ASP A 157 -15.72 25.88 5.13
C ASP A 157 -16.28 24.70 5.95
N GLU A 158 -16.51 23.56 5.31
CA GLU A 158 -17.01 22.35 5.96
C GLU A 158 -16.08 21.83 7.08
N TYR A 159 -14.78 22.14 7.01
CA TYR A 159 -13.74 21.66 7.93
C TYR A 159 -13.31 22.72 8.97
N ASN A 160 -14.08 23.80 9.10
CA ASN A 160 -13.82 24.91 10.02
C ASN A 160 -12.56 25.73 9.70
N ASN A 161 -12.13 25.77 8.43
CA ASN A 161 -11.12 26.73 7.98
C ASN A 161 -11.77 28.05 7.58
N ARG A 162 -11.13 29.17 7.90
CA ARG A 162 -11.58 30.52 7.51
C ARG A 162 -11.49 30.67 5.98
N THR A 163 -12.56 31.13 5.36
CA THR A 163 -12.67 31.28 3.90
C THR A 163 -13.45 32.55 3.53
N GLY A 164 -13.64 32.82 2.23
CA GLY A 164 -14.49 33.91 1.76
C GLY A 164 -13.89 35.32 1.91
N ILE A 165 -12.56 35.45 1.84
CA ILE A 165 -11.84 36.74 1.89
C ILE A 165 -12.31 37.75 0.82
N ASP A 166 -12.86 37.26 -0.28
CA ASP A 166 -13.39 38.04 -1.39
C ASP A 166 -14.88 38.39 -1.23
N LEU A 167 -15.55 37.86 -0.21
CA LEU A 167 -16.97 38.09 0.04
C LEU A 167 -17.19 39.44 0.73
N VAL A 168 -18.12 40.21 0.17
CA VAL A 168 -18.59 41.48 0.71
C VAL A 168 -20.12 41.46 0.70
N GLY A 169 -20.73 41.95 1.78
CA GLY A 169 -22.18 42.06 1.90
C GLY A 169 -22.57 42.56 3.28
N ARG A 170 -23.58 41.94 3.88
CA ARG A 170 -24.09 42.32 5.20
C ARG A 170 -24.62 41.12 5.98
N ILE A 171 -24.53 41.19 7.31
CA ILE A 171 -25.18 40.24 8.22
C ILE A 171 -26.44 40.90 8.78
N ILE A 172 -27.56 40.20 8.70
CA ILE A 172 -28.84 40.66 9.24
C ILE A 172 -29.13 39.87 10.52
N ALA A 173 -29.05 40.53 11.67
CA ALA A 173 -29.43 39.97 12.96
C ALA A 173 -30.95 40.09 13.16
N LYS A 174 -31.61 38.96 13.45
CA LYS A 174 -33.06 38.87 13.69
C LYS A 174 -33.33 38.01 14.92
N ILE A 175 -34.40 38.30 15.65
CA ILE A 175 -34.86 37.47 16.76
C ILE A 175 -36.03 36.62 16.27
N LYS A 176 -35.95 35.30 16.46
CA LYS A 176 -37.02 34.35 16.16
C LYS A 176 -37.53 33.71 17.45
N SER A 177 -38.85 33.54 17.55
CA SER A 177 -39.49 32.74 18.59
C SER A 177 -39.44 31.25 18.19
N PRO A 178 -39.35 30.32 19.14
CA PRO A 178 -39.51 28.88 18.88
C PRO A 178 -40.91 28.53 18.34
N ASN A 179 -41.93 29.38 18.56
CA ASN A 179 -43.26 29.23 17.97
C ASN A 179 -43.46 30.27 16.86
N GLU A 180 -43.73 29.82 15.63
CA GLU A 180 -43.91 30.73 14.47
C GLU A 180 -45.15 31.63 14.59
N ASP A 181 -46.17 31.22 15.36
CA ASP A 181 -47.41 31.98 15.59
C ASP A 181 -47.31 33.01 16.74
N ASP A 182 -46.13 33.17 17.36
CA ASP A 182 -45.98 34.04 18.52
C ASP A 182 -45.86 35.52 18.12
N THR A 183 -46.83 36.34 18.54
CA THR A 183 -46.84 37.77 18.23
C THR A 183 -45.94 38.60 19.16
N GLU A 184 -45.46 38.01 20.27
CA GLU A 184 -44.64 38.69 21.28
C GLU A 184 -43.15 38.34 21.15
N VAL A 185 -42.50 38.87 20.11
CA VAL A 185 -41.07 38.65 19.84
C VAL A 185 -40.24 39.85 20.29
N PRO A 186 -39.18 39.67 21.10
CA PRO A 186 -38.31 40.76 21.50
C PRO A 186 -37.72 41.55 20.33
N GLN A 187 -37.62 42.86 20.51
CA GLN A 187 -37.16 43.82 19.50
C GLN A 187 -35.83 44.44 19.92
N PHE A 188 -35.00 44.81 18.95
CA PHE A 188 -33.76 45.51 19.20
C PHE A 188 -33.99 46.98 19.58
N GLN A 189 -32.97 47.61 20.15
CA GLN A 189 -32.95 49.03 20.49
C GLN A 189 -33.47 49.88 19.32
N GLY A 190 -34.41 50.79 19.61
CA GLY A 190 -35.13 51.55 18.57
C GLY A 190 -36.43 50.90 18.08
N LYS A 191 -36.86 49.78 18.69
CA LYS A 191 -38.07 49.01 18.33
C LYS A 191 -38.03 48.47 16.90
N VAL A 192 -36.85 48.02 16.47
CA VAL A 192 -36.63 47.41 15.16
C VAL A 192 -36.59 45.89 15.29
N SER A 193 -37.10 45.19 14.28
CA SER A 193 -37.13 43.71 14.24
C SER A 193 -35.82 43.09 13.71
N ALA A 194 -34.99 43.89 13.04
CA ALA A 194 -33.72 43.46 12.47
C ALA A 194 -32.66 44.56 12.58
N VAL A 195 -31.40 44.17 12.70
CA VAL A 195 -30.23 45.07 12.66
C VAL A 195 -29.25 44.55 11.63
N GLU A 196 -28.68 45.45 10.83
CA GLU A 196 -27.72 45.10 9.79
C GLU A 196 -26.30 45.49 10.18
N PHE A 197 -25.35 44.60 9.90
CA PHE A 197 -23.92 44.81 10.11
C PHE A 197 -23.17 44.67 8.78
N PRO A 198 -22.15 45.51 8.53
CA PRO A 198 -21.29 45.33 7.38
C PRO A 198 -20.56 43.98 7.49
N PHE A 199 -20.41 43.30 6.35
CA PHE A 199 -19.64 42.07 6.22
C PHE A 199 -18.56 42.30 5.16
N ASP A 200 -17.30 42.19 5.56
CA ASP A 200 -16.16 42.34 4.68
C ASP A 200 -15.08 41.28 4.95
N ARG A 201 -14.35 40.92 3.89
CA ARG A 201 -13.19 40.01 3.96
C ARG A 201 -13.48 38.67 4.63
N GLY A 202 -14.68 38.13 4.45
CA GLY A 202 -15.08 36.86 5.05
C GLY A 202 -15.47 36.96 6.53
N SER A 203 -15.62 38.17 7.06
CA SER A 203 -15.92 38.42 8.48
C SER A 203 -16.96 39.53 8.69
N ALA A 204 -17.64 39.47 9.83
CA ALA A 204 -18.44 40.58 10.35
C ALA A 204 -18.09 40.84 11.81
N GLU A 205 -17.69 42.07 12.10
CA GLU A 205 -17.42 42.54 13.45
C GLU A 205 -18.66 43.24 14.02
N ILE A 206 -19.26 42.63 15.05
CA ILE A 206 -20.39 43.19 15.77
C ILE A 206 -19.85 43.95 16.99
N VAL A 207 -19.24 45.10 16.70
CA VAL A 207 -18.54 45.95 17.69
C VAL A 207 -19.52 46.77 18.54
N SER A 208 -20.72 47.04 18.03
CA SER A 208 -21.79 47.67 18.81
C SER A 208 -22.55 46.59 19.57
N ASN A 209 -22.60 46.70 20.91
CA ASN A 209 -23.43 45.84 21.76
C ASN A 209 -24.81 45.65 21.14
N LEU A 210 -25.21 44.39 20.91
CA LEU A 210 -26.54 44.09 20.41
C LEU A 210 -27.49 44.10 21.62
N VAL A 211 -28.39 45.08 21.69
CA VAL A 211 -29.22 45.33 22.88
C VAL A 211 -30.71 45.31 22.52
N LEU A 212 -31.53 44.70 23.37
CA LEU A 212 -32.99 44.75 23.27
C LEU A 212 -33.53 46.15 23.59
N ALA A 213 -34.68 46.52 23.02
CA ALA A 213 -35.39 47.75 23.35
C ALA A 213 -35.84 47.79 24.83
N GLU A 214 -35.97 48.99 25.38
CA GLU A 214 -36.63 49.17 26.69
C GLU A 214 -38.12 48.82 26.58
N ASN A 215 -38.64 48.06 27.54
CA ASN A 215 -40.02 47.55 27.53
C ASN A 215 -40.33 46.79 26.22
N SER A 216 -39.36 46.03 25.73
CA SER A 216 -39.51 45.15 24.58
C SER A 216 -40.66 44.15 24.82
N PRO A 217 -41.46 43.82 23.80
CA PRO A 217 -42.37 42.67 23.87
C PRO A 217 -41.57 41.38 24.10
N GLY A 218 -42.20 40.35 24.67
CA GLY A 218 -41.55 39.09 24.98
C GLY A 218 -42.21 38.38 26.16
N ARG A 219 -42.35 37.07 26.06
CA ARG A 219 -42.90 36.23 27.13
C ARG A 219 -41.82 35.97 28.19
N ASP A 220 -42.17 36.14 29.46
CA ASP A 220 -41.25 35.84 30.56
C ASP A 220 -40.82 34.37 30.52
N SER A 221 -39.58 34.09 30.92
CA SER A 221 -39.05 32.73 31.01
C SER A 221 -39.06 31.94 29.69
N THR A 222 -39.01 32.64 28.55
CA THR A 222 -39.06 32.01 27.22
C THR A 222 -37.69 32.08 26.55
N GLU A 223 -37.29 30.98 25.90
CA GLU A 223 -36.11 30.90 25.05
C GLU A 223 -36.43 31.49 23.66
N TYR A 224 -35.55 32.36 23.17
CA TYR A 224 -35.62 32.94 21.84
C TYR A 224 -34.30 32.68 21.11
N ILE A 225 -34.32 32.73 19.78
CA ILE A 225 -33.14 32.47 18.96
C ILE A 225 -32.74 33.75 18.24
N LEU A 226 -31.52 34.23 18.52
CA LEU A 226 -30.87 35.27 17.75
C LEU A 226 -30.22 34.64 16.52
N VAL A 227 -30.70 35.01 15.33
CA VAL A 227 -30.24 34.48 14.05
C VAL A 227 -29.46 35.57 13.31
N PHE A 228 -28.23 35.25 12.92
CA PHE A 228 -27.39 36.08 12.06
C PHE A 228 -27.43 35.52 10.65
N GLU A 229 -28.28 36.11 9.80
CA GLU A 229 -28.49 35.69 8.41
C GLU A 229 -27.52 36.45 7.49
N PRO A 230 -26.62 35.76 6.77
CA PRO A 230 -25.74 36.40 5.79
C PRO A 230 -26.48 36.74 4.50
N ASP A 231 -26.43 38.02 4.10
CA ASP A 231 -26.89 38.51 2.80
C ASP A 231 -25.67 38.87 1.94
N LEU A 232 -25.22 37.89 1.16
CA LEU A 232 -23.98 37.94 0.39
C LEU A 232 -24.29 37.77 -1.11
N PRO A 233 -24.36 38.86 -1.89
CA PRO A 233 -24.78 38.81 -3.31
C PRO A 233 -23.86 37.98 -4.22
N ALA A 234 -22.59 37.82 -3.85
CA ALA A 234 -21.60 37.10 -4.64
C ALA A 234 -21.74 35.56 -4.56
N LEU A 235 -22.49 35.05 -3.58
CA LEU A 235 -22.63 33.61 -3.31
C LEU A 235 -23.84 33.01 -4.02
N ARG A 236 -23.60 31.93 -4.79
CA ARG A 236 -24.68 31.19 -5.48
C ARG A 236 -25.51 30.32 -4.53
N LYS A 237 -24.91 29.85 -3.43
CA LYS A 237 -25.58 29.07 -2.38
C LYS A 237 -25.62 29.90 -1.09
N PRO A 238 -26.77 29.98 -0.41
CA PRO A 238 -26.85 30.68 0.87
C PRO A 238 -26.03 29.93 1.91
N LEU A 239 -25.27 30.69 2.71
CA LEU A 239 -24.54 30.13 3.85
C LEU A 239 -25.49 29.80 4.99
N GLU A 240 -25.12 28.80 5.79
CA GLU A 240 -25.84 28.47 7.00
C GLU A 240 -25.75 29.63 8.01
N PRO A 241 -26.89 30.19 8.48
CA PRO A 241 -26.91 31.27 9.47
C PRO A 241 -26.38 30.83 10.82
N TYR A 242 -25.64 31.70 11.50
CA TYR A 242 -25.29 31.46 12.91
C TYR A 242 -26.50 31.70 13.81
N ARG A 243 -26.77 30.78 14.74
CA ARG A 243 -27.91 30.84 15.65
C ARG A 243 -27.42 30.80 17.10
N LEU A 244 -27.86 31.77 17.89
CA LEU A 244 -27.54 31.87 19.31
C LEU A 244 -28.84 31.92 20.11
N SER A 245 -29.09 30.89 20.92
CA SER A 245 -30.20 30.91 21.88
C SER A 245 -29.95 31.95 22.98
N PHE A 246 -31.02 32.59 23.45
CA PHE A 246 -30.99 33.44 24.63
C PHE A 246 -32.29 33.33 25.42
N MET A 247 -32.22 33.57 26.74
CA MET A 247 -33.37 33.54 27.63
C MET A 247 -33.87 34.97 27.92
N PHE A 248 -35.18 35.18 27.79
CA PHE A 248 -35.84 36.46 28.10
C PHE A 248 -36.56 36.43 29.46
N TYR A 249 -36.32 37.44 30.29
CA TYR A 249 -36.93 37.57 31.61
C TYR A 249 -37.51 38.98 31.84
N ASN A 250 -38.63 39.05 32.55
CA ASN A 250 -39.22 40.34 32.94
C ASN A 250 -38.58 40.93 34.22
N ASP A 251 -37.99 40.08 35.07
CA ASP A 251 -37.38 40.48 36.35
C ASP A 251 -35.84 40.36 36.32
N TYR A 252 -35.15 41.43 36.72
CA TYR A 252 -33.69 41.48 36.89
C TYR A 252 -33.15 40.45 37.90
N LYS A 253 -33.84 40.20 39.02
CA LYS A 253 -33.38 39.21 40.02
C LYS A 253 -33.41 37.80 39.46
N LYS A 254 -34.50 37.46 38.77
CA LYS A 254 -34.68 36.18 38.08
C LYS A 254 -33.65 36.01 36.96
N GLN A 255 -33.41 37.07 36.18
CA GLN A 255 -32.34 37.09 35.17
C GLN A 255 -30.96 36.80 35.79
N GLN A 256 -30.59 37.45 36.89
CA GLN A 256 -29.26 37.27 37.50
C GLN A 256 -29.04 35.82 37.99
N GLN A 257 -30.07 35.24 38.61
CA GLN A 257 -30.04 33.83 39.04
C GLN A 257 -29.90 32.88 37.84
N MET A 258 -30.72 33.06 36.81
CA MET A 258 -30.69 32.21 35.63
C MET A 258 -29.41 32.37 34.82
N ALA A 259 -28.90 33.59 34.66
CA ALA A 259 -27.61 33.86 34.01
C ALA A 259 -26.44 33.15 34.70
N THR A 260 -26.51 32.96 36.02
CA THR A 260 -25.48 32.24 36.77
C THR A 260 -25.57 30.74 36.48
N LEU A 261 -26.78 30.16 36.57
CA LEU A 261 -27.03 28.76 36.24
C LEU A 261 -26.67 28.42 34.79
N THR A 262 -26.98 29.31 33.83
CA THR A 262 -26.65 29.13 32.41
C THR A 262 -25.14 29.14 32.17
N ARG A 263 -24.38 30.01 32.86
CA ARG A 263 -22.91 29.99 32.76
C ARG A 263 -22.29 28.72 33.35
N GLU A 264 -22.80 28.28 34.49
CA GLU A 264 -22.36 27.02 35.11
C GLU A 264 -22.65 25.82 34.20
N ARG A 265 -23.83 25.80 33.56
CA ARG A 265 -24.18 24.81 32.53
C ARG A 265 -23.17 24.83 31.38
N ASP A 266 -22.96 26.00 30.77
CA ASP A 266 -22.08 26.13 29.60
C ASP A 266 -20.65 25.65 29.93
N GLN A 267 -20.13 25.99 31.12
CA GLN A 267 -18.83 25.53 31.59
C GLN A 267 -18.77 24.01 31.80
N LEU A 268 -19.80 23.42 32.43
CA LEU A 268 -19.87 21.98 32.64
C LEU A 268 -20.00 21.22 31.33
N SER A 269 -20.85 21.67 30.40
CA SER A 269 -21.01 21.06 29.08
C SER A 269 -19.71 21.06 28.29
N GLN A 270 -18.96 22.16 28.30
CA GLN A 270 -17.64 22.23 27.65
C GLN A 270 -16.64 21.26 28.28
N SER A 271 -16.55 21.23 29.61
CA SER A 271 -15.67 20.31 30.35
C SER A 271 -16.00 18.84 30.03
N ILE A 272 -17.28 18.46 30.10
CA ILE A 272 -17.76 17.12 29.76
C ILE A 272 -17.38 16.73 28.33
N GLY A 273 -17.54 17.66 27.37
CA GLY A 273 -17.16 17.43 25.97
C GLY A 273 -15.67 17.11 25.80
N VAL A 274 -14.79 17.85 26.50
CA VAL A 274 -13.33 17.59 26.48
C VAL A 274 -13.00 16.21 27.05
N TYR A 275 -13.59 15.85 28.19
CA TYR A 275 -13.35 14.54 28.78
C TYR A 275 -13.86 13.40 27.90
N ARG A 276 -15.07 13.51 27.32
CA ARG A 276 -15.65 12.50 26.41
C ARG A 276 -14.76 12.29 25.19
N ASN A 277 -14.38 13.36 24.50
CA ASN A 277 -13.50 13.28 23.33
C ASN A 277 -12.19 12.56 23.66
N TRP A 278 -11.57 12.89 24.79
CA TRP A 278 -10.34 12.23 25.20
C TRP A 278 -10.52 10.73 25.50
N PHE A 279 -11.62 10.34 26.16
CA PHE A 279 -11.94 8.92 26.37
C PHE A 279 -12.22 8.19 25.05
N ASP A 280 -12.90 8.84 24.11
CA ASP A 280 -13.22 8.28 22.80
C ASP A 280 -11.94 8.05 21.97
N THR A 281 -11.05 9.04 21.88
CA THR A 281 -9.74 8.89 21.23
C THR A 281 -8.94 7.74 21.84
N THR A 282 -8.98 7.63 23.18
CA THR A 282 -8.28 6.56 23.90
C THR A 282 -8.87 5.17 23.59
N ASN A 283 -10.20 5.06 23.51
CA ASN A 283 -10.88 3.81 23.14
C ASN A 283 -10.63 3.43 21.67
N GLN A 284 -10.55 4.41 20.76
CA GLN A 284 -10.18 4.19 19.36
C GLN A 284 -8.77 3.61 19.26
N LEU A 285 -7.80 4.18 19.97
CA LEU A 285 -6.42 3.66 20.02
C LEU A 285 -6.37 2.21 20.53
N VAL A 286 -7.11 1.88 21.60
CA VAL A 286 -7.20 0.50 22.10
C VAL A 286 -7.78 -0.45 21.05
N THR A 287 -8.79 0.01 20.31
CA THR A 287 -9.44 -0.78 19.24
C THR A 287 -8.46 -1.07 18.11
N GLU A 288 -7.66 -0.08 17.70
CA GLU A 288 -6.62 -0.24 16.70
C GLU A 288 -5.52 -1.22 17.16
N MET A 289 -5.03 -1.07 18.40
CA MET A 289 -4.04 -1.99 18.97
C MET A 289 -4.56 -3.45 19.01
N ARG A 290 -5.83 -3.66 19.36
CA ARG A 290 -6.47 -4.99 19.30
C ARG A 290 -6.53 -5.54 17.87
N CYS A 291 -6.77 -4.67 16.87
CA CYS A 291 -6.72 -5.06 15.47
C CYS A 291 -5.31 -5.55 15.09
N GLN A 292 -4.27 -4.81 15.46
CA GLN A 292 -2.87 -5.17 15.20
C GLN A 292 -2.48 -6.51 15.84
N VAL A 293 -2.95 -6.80 17.06
CA VAL A 293 -2.76 -8.11 17.72
C VAL A 293 -3.39 -9.22 16.87
N LYS A 294 -4.66 -9.07 16.48
CA LYS A 294 -5.37 -10.07 15.67
C LYS A 294 -4.71 -10.33 14.32
N GLU A 295 -4.19 -9.29 13.67
CA GLU A 295 -3.42 -9.43 12.43
C GLU A 295 -2.12 -10.21 12.65
N ALA A 296 -1.39 -9.92 13.74
CA ALA A 296 -0.18 -10.64 14.11
C ALA A 296 -0.44 -12.11 14.44
N GLU A 297 -1.52 -12.42 15.15
CA GLU A 297 -1.97 -13.80 15.44
C GLU A 297 -2.31 -14.56 14.16
N THR A 298 -3.09 -13.94 13.27
CA THR A 298 -3.46 -14.55 11.98
C THR A 298 -2.23 -14.89 11.16
N ARG A 299 -1.24 -14.00 11.14
CA ARG A 299 0.03 -14.20 10.43
C ARG A 299 0.88 -15.30 11.04
N GLU A 300 0.99 -15.35 12.37
CA GLU A 300 1.69 -16.44 13.09
C GLU A 300 1.05 -17.79 12.77
N THR A 301 -0.28 -17.88 12.85
CA THR A 301 -1.01 -19.13 12.63
C THR A 301 -0.91 -19.58 11.17
N HIS A 302 -0.95 -18.66 10.22
CA HIS A 302 -0.71 -18.96 8.81
C HIS A 302 0.67 -19.59 8.59
N LEU A 303 1.73 -18.96 9.12
CA LEU A 303 3.11 -19.47 9.00
C LEU A 303 3.29 -20.81 9.70
N LYS A 304 2.65 -21.01 10.86
CA LYS A 304 2.62 -22.28 11.59
C LYS A 304 2.01 -23.41 10.75
N ASN A 305 0.94 -23.12 10.02
CA ASN A 305 0.30 -24.08 9.12
C ASN A 305 1.20 -24.43 7.92
N GLU A 306 1.92 -23.46 7.35
CA GLU A 306 2.91 -23.72 6.30
C GLU A 306 4.08 -24.59 6.79
N LEU A 307 4.56 -24.37 8.02
CA LEU A 307 5.58 -25.22 8.63
C LEU A 307 5.09 -26.66 8.81
N LYS A 308 3.83 -26.84 9.22
CA LYS A 308 3.22 -28.18 9.35
C LYS A 308 3.13 -28.90 7.99
N LYS A 309 2.83 -28.19 6.90
CA LYS A 309 2.85 -28.76 5.54
C LYS A 309 4.23 -29.27 5.13
N GLN A 310 5.30 -28.63 5.64
CA GLN A 310 6.69 -29.03 5.44
C GLN A 310 7.15 -30.11 6.44
N GLN A 311 6.23 -30.73 7.19
CA GLN A 311 6.50 -31.75 8.23
C GLN A 311 7.39 -31.23 9.38
N ILE A 312 7.34 -29.93 9.67
CA ILE A 312 8.04 -29.32 10.81
C ILE A 312 7.01 -29.10 11.93
N GLU A 313 7.08 -29.93 12.97
CA GLU A 313 6.24 -29.77 14.16
C GLU A 313 6.92 -28.86 15.18
N LEU A 314 6.15 -27.89 15.68
CA LEU A 314 6.63 -26.91 16.65
C LEU A 314 6.11 -27.25 18.07
N PRO A 315 6.96 -27.20 19.10
CA PRO A 315 6.55 -27.44 20.47
C PRO A 315 5.67 -26.30 21.00
N GLN A 316 4.78 -26.65 21.95
CA GLN A 316 3.89 -25.69 22.62
C GLN A 316 4.62 -24.75 23.58
N THR A 317 5.75 -25.18 24.14
CA THR A 317 6.58 -24.40 25.07
C THR A 317 7.97 -24.16 24.47
N ASN A 318 8.60 -23.04 24.84
CA ASN A 318 9.93 -22.63 24.37
C ASN A 318 10.10 -22.57 22.84
N THR A 319 9.02 -22.23 22.13
CA THR A 319 8.96 -22.24 20.67
C THR A 319 10.07 -21.40 20.02
N LEU A 320 10.40 -20.21 20.55
CA LEU A 320 11.46 -19.37 19.99
C LEU A 320 12.85 -20.02 20.08
N GLN A 321 13.19 -20.61 21.22
CA GLN A 321 14.49 -21.29 21.40
C GLN A 321 14.60 -22.53 20.50
N TYR A 322 13.50 -23.27 20.35
CA TYR A 322 13.42 -24.41 19.43
C TYR A 322 13.57 -23.98 17.96
N VAL A 323 12.92 -22.89 17.56
CA VAL A 323 13.06 -22.36 16.19
C VAL A 323 14.50 -21.90 15.94
N ASP A 324 15.14 -21.24 16.91
CA ASP A 324 16.53 -20.81 16.79
C ASP A 324 17.52 -21.98 16.67
N SER A 325 17.31 -23.06 17.43
CA SER A 325 18.14 -24.27 17.29
C SER A 325 17.88 -24.98 15.97
N LEU A 326 16.63 -25.05 15.51
CA LEU A 326 16.27 -25.68 14.25
C LEU A 326 16.84 -24.90 13.04
N ILE A 327 16.80 -23.57 13.06
CA ILE A 327 17.45 -22.74 12.03
C ILE A 327 18.94 -23.05 11.96
N LYS A 328 19.63 -23.08 13.11
CA LYS A 328 21.07 -23.42 13.16
C LYS A 328 21.35 -24.80 12.60
N GLN A 329 20.55 -25.81 12.99
CA GLN A 329 20.70 -27.16 12.47
C GLN A 329 20.52 -27.21 10.95
N LYS A 330 19.47 -26.57 10.42
CA LYS A 330 19.20 -26.54 8.98
C LYS A 330 20.28 -25.79 8.19
N MET A 331 20.86 -24.75 8.76
CA MET A 331 22.03 -24.06 8.17
C MET A 331 23.25 -24.98 8.10
N LEU A 332 23.51 -25.77 9.15
CA LEU A 332 24.59 -26.77 9.15
C LEU A 332 24.33 -27.88 8.13
N ASP A 333 23.10 -28.38 8.03
CA ASP A 333 22.71 -29.39 7.04
C ASP A 333 22.88 -28.84 5.61
N GLN A 334 22.47 -27.58 5.38
CA GLN A 334 22.63 -26.88 4.11
C GLN A 334 24.11 -26.70 3.73
N GLU A 335 24.96 -26.30 4.68
CA GLU A 335 26.41 -26.19 4.48
C GLU A 335 27.03 -27.56 4.18
N GLY A 336 26.57 -28.61 4.88
CA GLY A 336 26.95 -29.99 4.61
C GLY A 336 26.66 -30.40 3.16
N VAL A 337 25.45 -30.14 2.67
CA VAL A 337 25.08 -30.39 1.25
C VAL A 337 25.91 -29.55 0.29
N MET A 338 26.19 -28.29 0.62
CA MET A 338 27.02 -27.41 -0.20
C MET A 338 28.46 -27.95 -0.38
N LYS A 339 29.05 -28.51 0.69
CA LYS A 339 30.42 -29.04 0.72
C LYS A 339 30.56 -30.45 0.12
N GLN A 340 29.46 -31.14 -0.16
CA GLN A 340 29.54 -32.47 -0.79
C GLN A 340 30.25 -32.41 -2.15
N PRO A 341 31.11 -33.39 -2.46
CA PRO A 341 31.82 -33.42 -3.74
C PRO A 341 30.80 -33.58 -4.88
N ARG A 342 30.91 -32.71 -5.88
CA ARG A 342 30.06 -32.73 -7.08
C ARG A 342 30.95 -32.71 -8.31
N ARG A 343 30.44 -33.27 -9.41
CA ARG A 343 31.09 -33.11 -10.70
C ARG A 343 31.14 -31.63 -11.05
N THR A 344 32.33 -31.15 -11.36
CA THR A 344 32.58 -29.78 -11.82
C THR A 344 33.30 -29.86 -13.16
N CYS A 345 33.05 -28.88 -14.02
CA CYS A 345 33.82 -28.74 -15.25
C CYS A 345 35.20 -28.16 -14.89
N THR A 346 36.27 -28.76 -15.38
CA THR A 346 37.65 -28.29 -15.10
C THR A 346 38.14 -27.27 -16.12
N LEU A 347 37.37 -26.98 -17.16
CA LEU A 347 37.72 -25.93 -18.11
C LEU A 347 37.76 -24.58 -17.39
N PRO A 348 38.79 -23.76 -17.63
CA PRO A 348 38.84 -22.42 -17.07
C PRO A 348 37.66 -21.61 -17.61
N ASN A 349 36.89 -21.01 -16.70
CA ASN A 349 35.78 -20.15 -17.09
C ASN A 349 36.33 -18.87 -17.74
N TYR A 350 35.57 -18.29 -18.68
CA TYR A 350 35.95 -17.02 -19.28
C TYR A 350 35.58 -15.86 -18.33
N PRO A 351 36.45 -14.84 -18.15
CA PRO A 351 36.16 -13.74 -17.24
C PRO A 351 34.86 -13.00 -17.62
N LYS A 352 33.91 -12.90 -16.70
CA LYS A 352 32.65 -12.15 -16.87
C LYS A 352 32.87 -10.63 -16.66
N GLY A 353 33.86 -10.05 -17.34
CA GLY A 353 34.18 -8.62 -17.24
C GLY A 353 33.27 -7.71 -18.09
N ASN A 354 32.67 -8.27 -19.14
CA ASN A 354 31.76 -7.58 -20.05
C ASN A 354 30.36 -8.23 -19.97
N GLN A 355 29.31 -7.40 -19.90
CA GLN A 355 27.91 -7.86 -19.82
C GLN A 355 27.44 -8.60 -21.08
N ASP A 356 28.10 -8.36 -22.21
CA ASP A 356 27.80 -9.04 -23.49
C ASP A 356 28.41 -10.44 -23.60
N ILE A 357 29.16 -10.90 -22.59
CA ILE A 357 29.78 -12.24 -22.58
C ILE A 357 28.99 -13.14 -21.64
N LEU A 358 28.36 -14.19 -22.20
CA LEU A 358 27.63 -15.18 -21.39
C LEU A 358 28.59 -16.18 -20.72
N GLY A 359 29.64 -16.58 -21.43
CA GLY A 359 30.65 -17.52 -20.94
C GLY A 359 30.83 -18.72 -21.86
N LYS A 360 31.65 -19.69 -21.43
CA LYS A 360 31.92 -20.91 -22.22
C LYS A 360 30.76 -21.89 -22.14
N ILE A 361 30.48 -22.59 -23.24
CA ILE A 361 29.38 -23.57 -23.34
C ILE A 361 29.38 -24.56 -22.17
N ALA A 362 30.55 -25.09 -21.79
CA ALA A 362 30.68 -26.04 -20.70
C ALA A 362 30.18 -25.56 -19.32
N HIS A 363 30.10 -24.23 -19.11
CA HIS A 363 29.66 -23.60 -17.86
C HIS A 363 28.24 -23.02 -17.93
N LEU A 364 27.64 -22.95 -19.12
CA LEU A 364 26.29 -22.40 -19.31
C LEU A 364 25.18 -23.36 -18.89
N ALA A 365 25.48 -24.64 -18.74
CA ALA A 365 24.52 -25.66 -18.32
C ALA A 365 25.11 -26.67 -17.36
N GLN A 366 24.23 -27.33 -16.62
CA GLN A 366 24.55 -28.39 -15.67
C GLN A 366 23.63 -29.59 -15.93
N ILE A 367 24.12 -30.80 -15.67
CA ILE A 367 23.35 -32.04 -15.89
C ILE A 367 23.42 -32.88 -14.61
N GLU A 368 22.29 -33.38 -14.13
CA GLU A 368 22.23 -34.22 -12.92
C GLU A 368 22.75 -35.65 -13.19
N ASP A 369 22.25 -36.29 -14.26
CA ASP A 369 22.62 -37.66 -14.65
C ASP A 369 24.07 -37.76 -15.16
N ASN A 370 24.89 -38.61 -14.51
CA ASN A 370 26.30 -38.81 -14.84
C ASN A 370 26.53 -39.37 -16.25
N GLU A 371 25.71 -40.34 -16.65
CA GLU A 371 25.86 -41.00 -17.95
C GLU A 371 25.41 -40.06 -19.06
N ALA A 372 24.30 -39.34 -18.85
CA ALA A 372 23.87 -38.30 -19.77
C ALA A 372 24.91 -37.18 -19.91
N ALA A 373 25.51 -36.73 -18.80
CA ALA A 373 26.55 -35.71 -18.81
C ALA A 373 27.76 -36.15 -19.64
N LYS A 374 28.21 -37.40 -19.48
CA LYS A 374 29.31 -37.99 -20.26
C LYS A 374 29.01 -37.94 -21.77
N VAL A 375 27.85 -38.44 -22.19
CA VAL A 375 27.55 -38.61 -23.61
C VAL A 375 27.17 -37.31 -24.30
N ILE A 376 26.50 -36.38 -23.60
CA ILE A 376 26.18 -35.05 -24.12
C ILE A 376 27.46 -34.20 -24.23
N SER A 377 28.33 -34.23 -23.21
CA SER A 377 29.60 -33.50 -23.28
C SER A 377 30.51 -34.03 -24.38
N TRP A 378 30.55 -35.35 -24.58
CA TRP A 378 31.26 -35.96 -25.71
C TRP A 378 30.64 -35.56 -27.06
N HIS A 379 29.31 -35.52 -27.15
CA HIS A 379 28.62 -35.11 -28.37
C HIS A 379 28.96 -33.68 -28.77
N LEU A 380 29.13 -32.79 -27.78
CA LEU A 380 29.48 -31.38 -27.93
C LEU A 380 30.98 -31.09 -27.78
N ALA A 381 31.86 -32.10 -27.81
CA ALA A 381 33.26 -31.94 -27.45
C ALA A 381 34.00 -30.88 -28.28
N SER A 382 33.58 -30.62 -29.52
CA SER A 382 34.11 -29.56 -30.38
C SER A 382 33.78 -28.15 -29.90
N ASP A 383 32.67 -27.99 -29.16
CA ASP A 383 32.06 -26.70 -28.84
C ASP A 383 32.17 -26.35 -27.35
N MET A 384 32.55 -27.30 -26.48
CA MET A 384 32.59 -27.10 -25.02
C MET A 384 33.42 -25.90 -24.57
N ASP A 385 34.53 -25.62 -25.26
CA ASP A 385 35.43 -24.50 -24.94
C ASP A 385 35.07 -23.18 -25.64
N CYS A 386 34.04 -23.17 -26.49
CA CYS A 386 33.62 -21.98 -27.23
C CYS A 386 32.92 -20.97 -26.31
N VAL A 387 33.27 -19.69 -26.44
CA VAL A 387 32.73 -18.57 -25.66
C VAL A 387 31.50 -17.99 -26.35
N VAL A 388 30.39 -17.93 -25.63
CA VAL A 388 29.14 -17.36 -26.15
C VAL A 388 29.04 -15.89 -25.77
N THR A 389 28.65 -15.07 -26.74
CA THR A 389 28.46 -13.62 -26.58
C THR A 389 27.09 -13.20 -27.12
N LEU A 390 26.54 -12.11 -26.59
CA LEU A 390 25.27 -11.55 -27.05
C LEU A 390 25.40 -10.88 -28.42
N THR A 391 26.54 -10.21 -28.66
CA THR A 391 26.79 -9.37 -29.84
C THR A 391 27.99 -9.84 -30.66
N THR A 392 27.96 -9.59 -31.96
CA THR A 392 29.07 -9.88 -32.87
C THR A 392 30.31 -9.03 -32.54
N GLU A 393 30.13 -7.81 -32.06
CA GLU A 393 31.23 -6.94 -31.62
C GLU A 393 32.00 -7.54 -30.44
N ALA A 394 31.29 -8.08 -29.43
CA ALA A 394 31.92 -8.74 -28.29
C ALA A 394 32.66 -10.02 -28.72
N ALA A 395 32.07 -10.84 -29.60
CA ALA A 395 32.77 -11.98 -30.19
C ALA A 395 34.05 -11.57 -30.91
N ARG A 396 34.01 -10.45 -31.66
CA ARG A 396 35.17 -9.95 -32.41
C ARG A 396 36.28 -9.48 -31.49
N SER A 397 35.96 -8.77 -30.40
CA SER A 397 36.95 -8.36 -29.39
C SER A 397 37.73 -9.55 -28.85
N ILE A 398 37.01 -10.62 -28.44
CA ILE A 398 37.63 -11.84 -27.91
C ILE A 398 38.49 -12.53 -28.98
N PHE A 399 38.00 -12.59 -30.22
CA PHE A 399 38.75 -13.18 -31.33
C PHE A 399 40.08 -12.44 -31.55
N ASP A 400 40.07 -11.11 -31.57
CA ASP A 400 41.26 -10.29 -31.79
C ASP A 400 42.22 -10.37 -30.59
N GLU A 401 41.72 -10.29 -29.35
CA GLU A 401 42.52 -10.43 -28.12
C GLU A 401 43.22 -11.79 -28.02
N THR A 402 42.56 -12.85 -28.48
CA THR A 402 43.10 -14.22 -28.43
C THR A 402 43.84 -14.63 -29.70
N GLN A 403 44.00 -13.71 -30.67
CA GLN A 403 44.60 -13.95 -31.98
C GLN A 403 43.95 -15.15 -32.71
N GLY A 404 42.63 -15.26 -32.59
CA GLY A 404 41.81 -16.31 -33.20
C GLY A 404 41.95 -17.70 -32.57
N ARG A 405 42.64 -17.84 -31.43
CA ARG A 405 42.77 -19.13 -30.73
C ARG A 405 41.48 -19.57 -30.05
N GLN A 406 40.69 -18.61 -29.56
CA GLN A 406 39.43 -18.88 -28.87
C GLN A 406 38.28 -18.95 -29.86
N GLN A 407 37.52 -20.05 -29.83
CA GLN A 407 36.25 -20.14 -30.55
C GLN A 407 35.21 -19.24 -29.87
N VAL A 408 34.44 -18.52 -30.68
CA VAL A 408 33.41 -17.58 -30.24
C VAL A 408 32.09 -17.83 -30.98
N LEU A 409 30.97 -17.68 -30.27
CA LEU A 409 29.62 -17.83 -30.80
C LEU A 409 28.77 -16.58 -30.47
N PRO A 410 28.56 -15.66 -31.42
CA PRO A 410 27.70 -14.51 -31.24
C PRO A 410 26.21 -14.84 -31.47
N LEU A 411 25.35 -14.56 -30.49
CA LEU A 411 23.94 -14.94 -30.52
C LEU A 411 23.06 -14.12 -31.47
N ASP A 412 23.45 -12.88 -31.75
CA ASP A 412 22.79 -12.01 -32.73
C ASP A 412 22.92 -12.52 -34.18
N SER A 413 23.93 -13.35 -34.46
CA SER A 413 24.12 -14.01 -35.75
C SER A 413 23.27 -15.28 -35.97
N ILE A 414 22.60 -15.77 -34.93
CA ILE A 414 21.87 -17.05 -34.98
C ILE A 414 20.47 -16.87 -35.59
N TYR A 415 20.19 -17.64 -36.65
CA TYR A 415 18.87 -17.69 -37.25
C TYR A 415 17.86 -18.47 -36.40
N LYS A 416 17.11 -17.77 -35.56
CA LYS A 416 16.22 -18.36 -34.53
C LYS A 416 15.06 -19.21 -35.06
N LYS A 417 14.60 -19.01 -36.31
CA LYS A 417 13.41 -19.70 -36.84
C LYS A 417 13.57 -21.22 -37.04
N ASN A 418 14.81 -21.72 -37.10
CA ASN A 418 15.10 -23.14 -37.29
C ASN A 418 15.43 -23.87 -35.97
N LEU A 419 15.35 -23.18 -34.83
CA LEU A 419 15.65 -23.78 -33.53
C LEU A 419 14.52 -24.74 -33.10
N PRO A 420 14.85 -25.80 -32.35
CA PRO A 420 13.85 -26.73 -31.85
C PRO A 420 12.90 -26.03 -30.88
N ASP A 421 11.61 -26.35 -30.99
CA ASP A 421 10.63 -25.99 -29.97
C ASP A 421 10.90 -26.81 -28.70
N TRP A 422 11.15 -26.11 -27.59
CA TRP A 422 11.45 -26.68 -26.28
C TRP A 422 10.25 -27.43 -25.68
N ASN A 423 9.02 -27.08 -26.07
CA ASN A 423 7.79 -27.73 -25.63
C ASN A 423 7.34 -28.86 -26.56
N ARG A 424 8.09 -29.13 -27.63
CA ARG A 424 7.75 -30.18 -28.60
C ARG A 424 7.75 -31.55 -27.91
N PRO A 425 6.70 -32.37 -28.10
CA PRO A 425 6.68 -33.74 -27.58
C PRO A 425 7.68 -34.63 -28.33
N LEU A 426 8.10 -35.72 -27.70
CA LEU A 426 8.95 -36.72 -28.33
C LEU A 426 8.28 -37.34 -29.57
N PRO A 427 9.06 -37.79 -30.58
CA PRO A 427 8.51 -38.31 -31.85
C PRO A 427 7.43 -39.40 -31.72
N HIS A 428 7.45 -40.20 -30.67
CA HIS A 428 6.47 -41.27 -30.43
C HIS A 428 5.17 -40.78 -29.77
N LEU A 429 5.09 -39.50 -29.36
CA LEU A 429 3.95 -38.84 -28.75
C LEU A 429 3.40 -37.79 -29.72
N ARG A 430 2.30 -38.09 -30.43
CA ARG A 430 1.72 -37.18 -31.42
C ARG A 430 0.26 -36.87 -31.08
N ASN A 431 -0.10 -35.59 -31.02
CA ASN A 431 -1.45 -35.11 -30.67
C ASN A 431 -2.00 -35.73 -29.37
N GLY A 432 -1.15 -35.87 -28.35
CA GLY A 432 -1.51 -36.48 -27.06
C GLY A 432 -1.71 -38.01 -27.09
N LYS A 433 -1.48 -38.67 -28.23
CA LYS A 433 -1.55 -40.12 -28.37
C LYS A 433 -0.16 -40.73 -28.53
N ILE A 434 0.03 -41.89 -27.89
CA ILE A 434 1.25 -42.69 -28.01
C ILE A 434 1.17 -43.50 -29.31
N CYS A 435 2.03 -43.22 -30.29
CA CYS A 435 2.06 -43.94 -31.57
C CYS A 435 2.63 -45.36 -31.42
N PHE A 436 3.62 -45.52 -30.54
CA PHE A 436 4.17 -46.81 -30.13
C PHE A 436 4.81 -46.68 -28.76
N LYS A 437 4.91 -47.80 -28.02
CA LYS A 437 5.58 -47.83 -26.73
C LYS A 437 7.08 -48.03 -26.95
N PRO A 438 7.95 -47.08 -26.58
CA PRO A 438 9.39 -47.24 -26.74
C PRO A 438 9.92 -48.34 -25.82
N VAL A 439 10.93 -49.05 -26.30
CA VAL A 439 11.78 -49.90 -25.44
C VAL A 439 12.80 -48.95 -24.80
N GLY A 440 12.82 -48.89 -23.47
CA GLY A 440 13.62 -47.93 -22.71
C GLY A 440 12.95 -46.56 -22.50
N ASN A 441 13.70 -45.61 -21.92
CA ASN A 441 13.24 -44.28 -21.54
C ASN A 441 13.86 -43.17 -22.41
N PRO A 442 13.29 -42.90 -23.60
CA PRO A 442 13.75 -41.82 -24.46
C PRO A 442 13.42 -40.45 -23.87
N VAL A 443 14.40 -39.55 -23.82
CA VAL A 443 14.24 -38.16 -23.37
C VAL A 443 15.04 -37.23 -24.27
N PHE A 444 14.58 -35.99 -24.52
CA PHE A 444 15.39 -35.03 -25.25
C PHE A 444 16.63 -34.65 -24.44
N ALA A 445 17.81 -34.60 -25.06
CA ALA A 445 19.06 -34.24 -24.38
C ALA A 445 18.98 -32.83 -23.75
N ARG A 446 18.33 -31.89 -24.46
CA ARG A 446 18.07 -30.53 -23.98
C ARG A 446 17.21 -30.47 -22.71
N ALA A 447 16.36 -31.46 -22.46
CA ALA A 447 15.50 -31.50 -21.27
C ALA A 447 16.25 -31.94 -20.00
N LEU A 448 17.49 -32.44 -20.14
CA LEU A 448 18.36 -32.80 -19.01
C LEU A 448 19.29 -31.65 -18.58
N LEU A 449 19.25 -30.52 -19.30
CA LEU A 449 20.06 -29.34 -19.00
C LEU A 449 19.36 -28.47 -17.95
N THR A 450 20.09 -28.12 -16.90
CA THR A 450 19.74 -27.10 -15.92
C THR A 450 20.59 -25.87 -16.17
N PHE A 451 19.94 -24.72 -16.35
CA PHE A 451 20.64 -23.45 -16.61
C PHE A 451 20.74 -22.63 -15.32
N PRO A 452 21.96 -22.32 -14.83
CA PRO A 452 22.13 -21.49 -13.64
C PRO A 452 21.75 -20.03 -13.89
N ASP A 453 22.05 -19.51 -15.08
CA ASP A 453 21.82 -18.11 -15.49
C ASP A 453 21.30 -18.05 -16.94
N ASN A 454 20.71 -16.92 -17.33
CA ASN A 454 20.39 -16.55 -18.73
C ASN A 454 19.61 -17.63 -19.53
N VAL A 455 18.54 -18.17 -18.94
CA VAL A 455 17.78 -19.32 -19.46
C VAL A 455 17.42 -19.19 -20.95
N GLU A 456 16.86 -18.07 -21.40
CA GLU A 456 16.44 -17.88 -22.80
C GLU A 456 17.61 -17.92 -23.79
N HIS A 457 18.73 -17.28 -23.43
CA HIS A 457 19.94 -17.29 -24.26
C HIS A 457 20.56 -18.68 -24.29
N CYS A 458 20.63 -19.37 -23.14
CA CYS A 458 21.09 -20.75 -23.06
C CYS A 458 20.21 -21.70 -23.88
N GLN A 459 18.88 -21.51 -23.86
CA GLN A 459 17.96 -22.28 -24.70
C GLN A 459 18.21 -22.08 -26.19
N THR A 460 18.60 -20.87 -26.60
CA THR A 460 19.00 -20.58 -28.00
C THR A 460 20.29 -21.34 -28.36
N VAL A 461 21.33 -21.24 -27.52
CA VAL A 461 22.62 -21.92 -27.71
C VAL A 461 22.44 -23.42 -27.81
N PHE A 462 21.83 -24.05 -26.80
CA PHE A 462 21.69 -25.49 -26.74
C PHE A 462 20.63 -26.03 -27.70
N GLY A 463 19.64 -25.21 -28.08
CA GLY A 463 18.73 -25.54 -29.18
C GLY A 463 19.46 -25.69 -30.51
N MET A 464 20.43 -24.82 -30.79
CA MET A 464 21.26 -24.91 -31.99
C MET A 464 22.22 -26.11 -31.94
N LEU A 465 22.91 -26.30 -30.81
CA LEU A 465 23.98 -27.31 -30.69
C LEU A 465 23.45 -28.74 -30.55
N LEU A 466 22.39 -28.95 -29.77
CA LEU A 466 21.83 -30.29 -29.53
C LEU A 466 20.66 -30.61 -30.47
N GLY A 467 19.98 -29.61 -31.02
CA GLY A 467 18.78 -29.80 -31.82
C GLY A 467 17.76 -30.72 -31.13
N ASP A 468 17.28 -31.71 -31.89
CA ASP A 468 16.34 -32.74 -31.44
C ASP A 468 17.01 -34.03 -30.93
N THR A 469 18.29 -33.98 -30.52
CA THR A 469 19.01 -35.16 -30.00
C THR A 469 18.29 -35.79 -28.80
N ILE A 470 18.18 -37.12 -28.81
CA ILE A 470 17.47 -37.91 -27.79
C ILE A 470 18.46 -38.82 -27.04
N ILE A 471 18.34 -38.87 -25.72
CA ILE A 471 19.01 -39.84 -24.85
C ILE A 471 18.10 -41.03 -24.61
N ILE A 472 18.65 -42.24 -24.70
CA ILE A 472 17.96 -43.51 -24.39
C ILE A 472 18.91 -44.43 -23.61
N ASP A 473 18.41 -45.54 -23.08
CA ASP A 473 19.18 -46.35 -22.12
C ASP A 473 20.38 -47.07 -22.77
N ASN A 474 20.12 -47.91 -23.77
CA ASN A 474 21.12 -48.78 -24.40
C ASN A 474 20.95 -48.86 -25.93
N LEU A 475 21.88 -49.54 -26.59
CA LEU A 475 21.94 -49.63 -28.05
C LEU A 475 20.75 -50.37 -28.66
N ASP A 476 20.27 -51.44 -28.02
CA ASP A 476 19.13 -52.21 -28.52
C ASP A 476 17.83 -51.40 -28.46
N ALA A 477 17.60 -50.71 -27.34
CA ALA A 477 16.51 -49.75 -27.19
C ALA A 477 16.59 -48.65 -28.25
N ALA A 478 17.77 -48.10 -28.51
CA ALA A 478 17.99 -47.06 -29.51
C ALA A 478 17.66 -47.53 -30.94
N ASN A 479 18.11 -48.72 -31.31
CA ASN A 479 17.81 -49.31 -32.62
C ASN A 479 16.32 -49.60 -32.80
N HIS A 480 15.67 -50.16 -31.77
CA HIS A 480 14.23 -50.39 -31.78
C HIS A 480 13.46 -49.06 -31.89
N TYR A 481 13.83 -48.06 -31.09
CA TYR A 481 13.21 -46.74 -31.12
C TYR A 481 13.33 -46.10 -32.51
N ARG A 482 14.54 -46.11 -33.09
CA ARG A 482 14.75 -45.60 -34.44
C ARG A 482 13.86 -46.30 -35.47
N LYS A 483 13.81 -47.64 -35.45
CA LYS A 483 13.01 -48.44 -36.39
C LYS A 483 11.54 -48.06 -36.39
N GLU A 484 10.99 -47.71 -35.23
CA GLU A 484 9.60 -47.25 -35.12
C GLU A 484 9.44 -45.77 -35.48
N VAL A 485 10.35 -44.88 -35.06
CA VAL A 485 10.28 -43.44 -35.36
C VAL A 485 10.34 -43.17 -36.86
N VAL A 486 11.24 -43.83 -37.60
CA VAL A 486 11.42 -43.57 -39.05
C VAL A 486 10.19 -43.90 -39.89
N LYS A 487 9.26 -44.72 -39.36
CA LYS A 487 7.96 -44.99 -40.01
C LYS A 487 7.01 -43.79 -39.94
N ILE A 488 7.24 -42.88 -39.00
CA ILE A 488 6.34 -41.77 -38.66
C ILE A 488 6.95 -40.43 -39.06
N THR A 489 8.24 -40.23 -38.80
CA THR A 489 8.96 -38.95 -39.01
C THR A 489 10.47 -39.16 -39.08
N HIS A 490 11.22 -38.09 -39.40
CA HIS A 490 12.67 -38.10 -39.33
C HIS A 490 13.16 -38.42 -37.90
N CYS A 491 14.05 -39.40 -37.76
CA CYS A 491 14.63 -39.76 -36.49
C CYS A 491 15.92 -38.95 -36.22
N PRO A 492 15.95 -38.14 -35.15
CA PRO A 492 17.13 -37.35 -34.81
C PRO A 492 18.27 -38.27 -34.33
N THR A 493 19.43 -37.67 -34.04
CA THR A 493 20.54 -38.39 -33.42
C THR A 493 20.10 -38.98 -32.07
N LEU A 494 20.43 -40.24 -31.84
CA LEU A 494 20.21 -40.93 -30.57
C LEU A 494 21.55 -41.14 -29.88
N LEU A 495 21.61 -40.83 -28.59
CA LEU A 495 22.73 -41.15 -27.72
C LEU A 495 22.25 -42.13 -26.63
N THR A 496 23.01 -43.17 -26.36
CA THR A 496 22.69 -44.11 -25.29
C THR A 496 23.43 -43.73 -24.02
N ARG A 497 22.89 -44.04 -22.84
CA ARG A 497 23.59 -43.86 -21.55
C ARG A 497 24.87 -44.71 -21.50
N GLU A 498 24.85 -45.87 -22.16
CA GLU A 498 26.02 -46.74 -22.35
C GLU A 498 27.11 -46.16 -23.28
N GLY A 499 26.87 -45.01 -23.90
CA GLY A 499 27.86 -44.28 -24.69
C GLY A 499 27.83 -44.52 -26.19
N ASP A 500 26.79 -45.12 -26.75
CA ASP A 500 26.67 -45.34 -28.19
C ASP A 500 25.92 -44.20 -28.87
N ARG A 501 26.37 -43.82 -30.07
CA ARG A 501 25.69 -42.82 -30.91
C ARG A 501 25.14 -43.45 -32.18
N ILE A 502 23.84 -43.30 -32.39
CA ILE A 502 23.18 -43.52 -33.67
C ILE A 502 22.94 -42.15 -34.32
N ARG A 503 23.65 -41.85 -35.40
CA ARG A 503 23.48 -40.57 -36.11
C ARG A 503 22.07 -40.49 -36.74
N SER A 504 21.62 -39.28 -37.08
CA SER A 504 20.33 -39.04 -37.73
C SER A 504 20.13 -39.84 -39.03
N ASN A 505 21.21 -40.12 -39.78
CA ASN A 505 21.21 -40.99 -40.97
C ASN A 505 21.19 -42.50 -40.65
N GLY A 506 21.28 -42.89 -39.38
CA GLY A 506 21.20 -44.28 -38.92
C GLY A 506 22.55 -44.98 -38.78
N LYS A 507 23.67 -44.31 -39.04
CA LYS A 507 25.00 -44.87 -38.85
C LYS A 507 25.32 -44.99 -37.35
N PHE A 508 25.69 -46.20 -36.91
CA PHE A 508 26.19 -46.49 -35.57
C PHE A 508 27.38 -47.47 -35.63
N GLY A 509 28.12 -47.61 -34.53
CA GLY A 509 29.34 -48.45 -34.46
C GLY A 509 30.64 -47.74 -34.90
N GLY A 510 31.77 -48.31 -34.47
CA GLY A 510 33.11 -47.74 -34.65
C GLY A 510 33.51 -46.73 -33.55
N LEU A 511 34.83 -46.48 -33.41
CA LEU A 511 35.38 -45.65 -32.33
C LEU A 511 34.78 -44.24 -32.26
N GLN A 512 34.41 -43.66 -33.41
CA GLN A 512 33.79 -42.32 -33.48
C GLN A 512 32.33 -42.29 -33.01
N ASN A 513 31.68 -43.43 -32.81
CA ASN A 513 30.30 -43.51 -32.31
C ASN A 513 30.22 -44.15 -30.92
N LYS A 514 31.37 -44.29 -30.24
CA LYS A 514 31.44 -44.70 -28.84
C LYS A 514 32.04 -43.57 -28.00
N ALA A 515 31.30 -43.13 -27.00
CA ALA A 515 31.74 -42.15 -26.02
C ALA A 515 32.88 -42.77 -25.19
N PRO A 516 34.01 -42.05 -25.02
CA PRO A 516 35.05 -42.52 -24.14
C PRO A 516 34.59 -42.44 -22.67
N PRO A 517 35.26 -43.17 -21.76
CA PRO A 517 35.14 -42.96 -20.32
C PRO A 517 35.29 -41.49 -19.92
N MET A 518 34.61 -41.08 -18.84
CA MET A 518 34.50 -39.67 -18.45
C MET A 518 35.86 -39.02 -18.12
N ASP A 519 36.80 -39.77 -17.55
CA ASP A 519 38.18 -39.37 -17.27
C ASP A 519 38.95 -38.96 -18.53
N LYS A 520 38.64 -39.56 -19.68
CA LYS A 520 39.29 -39.26 -20.96
C LYS A 520 38.75 -38.01 -21.66
N LEU A 521 37.67 -37.41 -21.13
CA LEU A 521 37.13 -36.15 -21.64
C LEU A 521 37.95 -34.93 -21.20
N ARG A 522 39.07 -35.13 -20.46
CA ARG A 522 39.98 -34.07 -19.99
C ARG A 522 39.25 -32.94 -19.26
N GLY A 523 38.19 -33.31 -18.53
CA GLY A 523 37.34 -32.42 -17.75
C GLY A 523 36.46 -31.44 -18.55
N MET A 524 36.35 -31.63 -19.87
CA MET A 524 35.31 -31.04 -20.72
C MET A 524 33.98 -31.78 -20.50
N VAL A 525 33.47 -31.73 -19.28
CA VAL A 525 32.21 -32.38 -18.89
C VAL A 525 31.33 -31.37 -18.15
N PHE A 526 30.04 -31.33 -18.48
CA PHE A 526 29.09 -30.46 -17.78
C PHE A 526 29.08 -30.73 -16.28
N GLY A 527 29.05 -29.66 -15.47
CA GLY A 527 28.93 -29.77 -14.02
C GLY A 527 27.59 -30.39 -13.58
N ALA A 528 27.53 -30.90 -12.35
CA ALA A 528 26.28 -31.29 -11.72
C ALA A 528 25.63 -30.09 -11.01
N PRO A 529 24.30 -29.93 -11.06
CA PRO A 529 23.62 -28.84 -10.38
C PRO A 529 23.67 -29.00 -8.86
N MET A 530 23.30 -27.93 -8.15
CA MET A 530 23.14 -27.99 -6.70
C MET A 530 22.03 -29.00 -6.35
N PRO A 531 22.22 -29.88 -5.35
CA PRO A 531 21.22 -30.86 -4.98
C PRO A 531 19.90 -30.18 -4.58
N LYS A 532 18.77 -30.77 -4.96
CA LYS A 532 17.43 -30.24 -4.64
C LYS A 532 17.22 -30.02 -3.14
N LEU A 533 17.85 -30.85 -2.30
CA LEU A 533 17.86 -30.72 -0.84
C LEU A 533 18.37 -29.34 -0.37
N TYR A 534 19.35 -28.75 -1.06
CA TYR A 534 19.86 -27.42 -0.72
C TYR A 534 18.77 -26.34 -0.84
N ALA A 535 18.02 -26.37 -1.94
CA ALA A 535 16.90 -25.44 -2.16
C ALA A 535 15.77 -25.68 -1.15
N THR A 536 15.48 -26.94 -0.83
CA THR A 536 14.51 -27.31 0.23
C THR A 536 14.94 -26.74 1.58
N PHE A 537 16.21 -26.90 1.98
CA PHE A 537 16.71 -26.32 3.22
C PHE A 537 16.66 -24.80 3.21
N SER A 538 16.99 -24.14 2.10
CA SER A 538 16.87 -22.68 1.98
C SER A 538 15.43 -22.21 2.23
N GLY A 539 14.45 -22.84 1.58
CA GLY A 539 13.04 -22.50 1.78
C GLY A 539 12.55 -22.78 3.20
N GLN A 540 13.01 -23.86 3.83
CA GLN A 540 12.71 -24.16 5.24
C GLN A 540 13.32 -23.12 6.19
N ILE A 541 14.57 -22.71 5.96
CA ILE A 541 15.25 -21.67 6.75
C ILE A 541 14.50 -20.34 6.64
N ASP A 542 14.15 -19.92 5.42
CA ASP A 542 13.41 -18.66 5.18
C ASP A 542 12.05 -18.67 5.88
N LEU A 543 11.33 -19.79 5.81
CA LEU A 543 10.02 -19.95 6.45
C LEU A 543 10.15 -19.91 7.99
N LEU A 544 11.15 -20.57 8.55
CA LEU A 544 11.43 -20.56 9.99
C LEU A 544 11.81 -19.16 10.50
N GLN A 545 12.61 -18.40 9.73
CA GLN A 545 12.95 -17.01 10.06
C GLN A 545 11.72 -16.09 10.04
N GLN A 546 10.83 -16.26 9.05
CA GLN A 546 9.59 -15.52 8.98
C GLN A 546 8.67 -15.83 10.17
N TYR A 547 8.55 -17.10 10.53
CA TYR A 547 7.78 -17.53 11.70
C TYR A 547 8.36 -16.94 13.00
N ARG A 548 9.69 -17.02 13.19
CA ARG A 548 10.38 -16.40 14.33
C ARG A 548 10.05 -14.92 14.45
N ALA A 549 10.15 -14.17 13.34
CA ALA A 549 9.85 -12.74 13.32
C ALA A 549 8.36 -12.46 13.65
N ALA A 550 7.45 -13.31 13.17
CA ALA A 550 6.02 -13.17 13.47
C ALA A 550 5.72 -13.40 14.96
N VAL A 551 6.34 -14.40 15.59
CA VAL A 551 6.19 -14.66 17.04
C VAL A 551 6.73 -13.50 17.89
N VAL A 552 7.91 -12.97 17.54
CA VAL A 552 8.48 -11.80 18.24
C VAL A 552 7.58 -10.57 18.07
N LYS A 553 7.06 -10.34 16.86
CA LYS A 553 6.12 -9.24 16.61
C LYS A 553 4.85 -9.40 17.45
N LEU A 554 4.27 -10.61 17.50
CA LEU A 554 3.08 -10.91 18.29
C LEU A 554 3.30 -10.66 19.79
N ASP A 555 4.44 -11.07 20.34
CA ASP A 555 4.80 -10.80 21.73
C ASP A 555 4.95 -9.29 22.02
N SER A 556 5.58 -8.54 21.10
CA SER A 556 5.70 -7.08 21.19
C SER A 556 4.34 -6.37 21.23
N VAL A 557 3.48 -6.62 20.23
CA VAL A 557 2.17 -5.93 20.15
C VAL A 557 1.25 -6.29 21.31
N ASN A 558 1.34 -7.51 21.83
CA ASN A 558 0.61 -7.92 23.03
C ASN A 558 1.10 -7.17 24.29
N LYS A 559 2.43 -7.02 24.45
CA LYS A 559 3.00 -6.23 25.55
C LYS A 559 2.58 -4.77 25.46
N ASP A 560 2.60 -4.18 24.28
CA ASP A 560 2.19 -2.79 24.07
C ASP A 560 0.71 -2.58 24.41
N LEU A 561 -0.17 -3.50 23.99
CA LEU A 561 -1.58 -3.49 24.36
C LEU A 561 -1.78 -3.64 25.88
N ASP A 562 -1.11 -4.58 26.53
CA ASP A 562 -1.22 -4.81 27.98
C ASP A 562 -0.71 -3.61 28.79
N LEU A 563 0.42 -3.01 28.38
CA LEU A 563 0.94 -1.77 28.97
C LEU A 563 -0.08 -0.63 28.85
N HIS A 564 -0.69 -0.47 27.67
CA HIS A 564 -1.69 0.56 27.46
C HIS A 564 -2.95 0.29 28.30
N LEU A 565 -3.47 -0.94 28.34
CA LEU A 565 -4.62 -1.31 29.17
C LEU A 565 -4.35 -1.10 30.67
N ARG A 566 -3.13 -1.35 31.15
CA ARG A 566 -2.73 -1.03 32.53
C ARG A 566 -2.73 0.47 32.79
N SER A 567 -2.25 1.27 31.84
CA SER A 567 -2.26 2.74 31.96
C SER A 567 -3.69 3.28 32.13
N LEU A 568 -4.66 2.68 31.45
CA LEU A 568 -6.09 3.05 31.52
C LEU A 568 -6.78 2.66 32.83
N ASN A 569 -6.20 1.72 33.58
CA ASN A 569 -6.72 1.24 34.86
C ASN A 569 -6.05 1.91 36.07
N THR A 570 -5.24 2.96 35.86
CA THR A 570 -4.60 3.69 36.96
C THR A 570 -5.62 4.44 37.83
N PRO A 571 -5.29 4.71 39.12
CA PRO A 571 -6.16 5.47 40.02
C PRO A 571 -6.51 6.86 39.48
N GLU A 572 -5.58 7.52 38.79
CA GLU A 572 -5.79 8.82 38.15
C GLU A 572 -6.83 8.74 37.03
N MET A 573 -6.77 7.71 36.19
CA MET A 573 -7.78 7.46 35.14
C MET A 573 -9.16 7.18 35.73
N GLN A 574 -9.23 6.40 36.81
CA GLN A 574 -10.48 6.13 37.51
C GLN A 574 -11.06 7.41 38.13
N LYS A 575 -10.22 8.27 38.70
CA LYS A 575 -10.63 9.58 39.21
C LYS A 575 -11.20 10.46 38.10
N LYS A 576 -10.56 10.54 36.94
CA LYS A 576 -11.09 11.27 35.77
C LYS A 576 -12.46 10.76 35.32
N LYS A 577 -12.69 9.43 35.36
CA LYS A 577 -14.01 8.84 35.08
C LYS A 577 -15.06 9.23 36.12
N GLN A 578 -14.67 9.29 37.39
CA GLN A 578 -15.56 9.75 38.47
C GLN A 578 -15.88 11.24 38.33
N GLU A 579 -14.88 12.09 38.05
CA GLU A 579 -15.05 13.53 37.79
C GLU A 579 -16.02 13.77 36.63
N LEU A 580 -15.88 13.03 35.52
CA LEU A 580 -16.84 13.08 34.40
C LEU A 580 -18.27 12.76 34.88
N ALA A 581 -18.45 11.64 35.60
CA ALA A 581 -19.77 11.21 36.06
C ALA A 581 -20.39 12.20 37.08
N GLU A 582 -19.57 12.87 37.88
CA GLU A 582 -20.00 13.94 38.79
C GLU A 582 -20.41 15.20 38.03
N GLN A 583 -19.62 15.61 37.02
CA GLN A 583 -19.96 16.75 36.16
C GLN A 583 -21.27 16.51 35.40
N GLU A 584 -21.50 15.30 34.87
CA GLU A 584 -22.75 14.93 34.20
C GLU A 584 -23.96 15.00 35.14
N LYS A 585 -23.82 14.53 36.39
CA LYS A 585 -24.88 14.67 37.40
C LYS A 585 -25.16 16.13 37.75
N SER A 586 -24.12 16.94 37.93
CA SER A 586 -24.26 18.38 38.20
C SER A 586 -24.92 19.11 37.04
N LEU A 587 -24.56 18.78 35.79
CA LEU A 587 -25.18 19.32 34.59
C LEU A 587 -26.68 19.02 34.57
N MET A 588 -27.07 17.76 34.82
CA MET A 588 -28.47 17.34 34.86
C MET A 588 -29.29 18.11 35.92
N LEU A 589 -28.70 18.34 37.10
CA LEU A 589 -29.35 19.13 38.17
C LEU A 589 -29.51 20.61 37.78
N ILE A 590 -28.54 21.18 37.07
CA ILE A 590 -28.60 22.58 36.60
C ILE A 590 -29.63 22.72 35.48
N GLU A 591 -29.70 21.78 34.53
CA GLU A 591 -30.71 21.74 33.48
C GLU A 591 -32.14 21.63 34.06
N GLN A 592 -32.32 20.79 35.09
CA GLN A 592 -33.60 20.70 35.80
C GLN A 592 -33.98 22.02 36.48
N LYS A 593 -33.03 22.72 37.11
CA LYS A 593 -33.25 24.04 37.73
C LYS A 593 -33.55 25.14 36.72
N LEU A 594 -33.02 25.01 35.50
CA LEU A 594 -33.30 25.92 34.38
C LEU A 594 -34.69 25.68 33.76
N GLY A 595 -35.42 24.65 34.20
CA GLY A 595 -36.75 24.33 33.66
C GLY A 595 -36.72 23.72 32.27
N MET A 596 -35.55 23.26 31.82
CA MET A 596 -35.41 22.49 30.58
C MET A 596 -36.04 21.11 30.81
N THR A 597 -37.17 20.83 30.16
CA THR A 597 -37.63 19.44 30.07
C THR A 597 -36.64 18.65 29.22
N PRO A 598 -36.41 17.35 29.49
CA PRO A 598 -35.57 16.53 28.64
C PRO A 598 -36.28 16.43 27.27
N SER A 599 -35.85 17.28 26.33
CA SER A 599 -36.31 17.24 24.96
C SER A 599 -35.57 16.08 24.30
N ASP A 600 -36.25 14.94 24.25
CA ASP A 600 -36.04 14.02 23.14
C ASP A 600 -36.30 14.81 21.85
N LYS A 601 -35.22 15.07 21.10
CA LYS A 601 -35.18 15.78 19.82
C LYS A 601 -35.30 17.30 19.92
N VAL A 602 -34.17 17.98 20.15
CA VAL A 602 -33.61 19.09 19.33
C VAL A 602 -32.36 19.59 20.09
N THR A 603 -31.28 18.81 20.03
CA THR A 603 -29.91 19.31 20.32
C THR A 603 -28.86 18.40 19.66
N GLU A 604 -29.20 17.74 18.55
CA GLU A 604 -28.21 17.10 17.69
C GLU A 604 -27.45 18.14 16.83
N SER A 605 -28.01 19.32 16.56
CA SER A 605 -27.38 20.28 15.62
C SER A 605 -26.14 21.03 16.16
N LEU A 606 -25.89 21.09 17.48
CA LEU A 606 -24.75 21.84 18.04
C LEU A 606 -23.64 20.96 18.63
N LEU A 607 -23.92 19.68 18.89
CA LEU A 607 -22.92 18.71 19.38
C LEU A 607 -22.36 17.81 18.26
N GLN A 608 -23.00 17.77 17.10
CA GLN A 608 -22.56 16.96 15.96
C GLN A 608 -21.41 17.60 15.16
N SER A 609 -21.12 18.88 15.37
CA SER A 609 -19.97 19.57 14.76
C SER A 609 -18.60 19.23 15.39
N ILE A 610 -18.57 18.43 16.46
CA ILE A 610 -17.33 17.86 17.04
C ILE A 610 -17.28 16.33 16.92
N MET A 611 -18.39 15.69 16.52
CA MET A 611 -18.42 14.25 16.21
C MET A 611 -18.19 14.07 14.70
N LEU A 612 -16.92 14.01 14.31
CA LEU A 612 -16.55 13.42 13.02
C LEU A 612 -16.98 11.95 13.04
N ASP A 613 -17.92 11.66 12.16
CA ASP A 613 -18.49 10.36 11.86
C ASP A 613 -17.38 9.42 11.34
N THR A 614 -16.75 8.68 12.25
CA THR A 614 -16.04 7.45 11.90
C THR A 614 -16.99 6.28 12.13
N SER A 615 -17.94 6.08 11.21
CA SER A 615 -18.62 4.80 11.08
C SER A 615 -18.75 4.39 9.60
N ASP A 616 -18.38 3.13 9.37
CA ASP A 616 -18.59 2.32 8.17
C ASP A 616 -17.83 2.67 6.89
N THR A 617 -16.56 2.21 6.84
CA THR A 617 -16.02 1.66 5.58
C THR A 617 -16.92 0.52 5.08
N PRO A 618 -17.50 0.60 3.87
CA PRO A 618 -18.23 -0.53 3.30
C PRO A 618 -17.25 -1.62 2.88
N ILE A 619 -17.35 -2.77 3.55
CA ILE A 619 -16.91 -4.06 3.02
C ILE A 619 -17.55 -4.22 1.62
N PRO A 620 -16.79 -4.44 0.54
CA PRO A 620 -17.38 -4.57 -0.78
C PRO A 620 -18.21 -5.86 -0.88
N PRO A 621 -19.45 -5.81 -1.40
CA PRO A 621 -20.24 -7.01 -1.59
C PRO A 621 -19.66 -7.85 -2.73
N LYS A 622 -19.60 -9.16 -2.49
CA LYS A 622 -19.33 -10.20 -3.48
C LYS A 622 -20.22 -9.99 -4.71
N ARG A 623 -19.61 -9.84 -5.89
CA ARG A 623 -20.31 -9.77 -7.18
C ARG A 623 -21.16 -11.02 -7.40
N MET A 624 -22.48 -10.83 -7.46
CA MET A 624 -23.40 -11.79 -8.08
C MET A 624 -23.24 -11.78 -9.61
N ARG A 625 -23.23 -12.98 -10.16
CA ARG A 625 -23.25 -13.36 -11.57
C ARG A 625 -24.47 -12.73 -12.27
N ARG A 626 -24.25 -11.88 -13.28
CA ARG A 626 -25.32 -11.47 -14.22
C ARG A 626 -25.42 -12.51 -15.33
N GLU A 627 -26.55 -13.22 -15.34
CA GLU A 627 -27.02 -13.96 -16.51
C GLU A 627 -27.52 -12.99 -17.57
N THR A 628 -26.96 -13.08 -18.77
CA THR A 628 -27.46 -12.40 -19.98
C THR A 628 -28.59 -13.22 -20.57
N VAL A 629 -29.83 -12.78 -20.36
CA VAL A 629 -31.00 -13.23 -21.12
C VAL A 629 -30.95 -12.53 -22.49
N LYS A 630 -30.67 -13.30 -23.55
CA LYS A 630 -30.94 -12.90 -24.93
C LYS A 630 -32.46 -12.85 -25.14
N LYS A 631 -33.00 -11.68 -25.46
CA LYS A 631 -34.28 -11.57 -26.19
C LYS A 631 -33.98 -11.20 -27.64
N LEU A 632 -34.32 -12.12 -28.53
CA LEU A 632 -34.60 -11.86 -29.94
C LEU A 632 -35.56 -10.68 -30.05
N TYR A 633 -35.36 -9.81 -31.04
CA TYR A 633 -36.41 -9.46 -32.01
C TYR A 633 -35.76 -8.86 -33.27
N ARG A 634 -36.02 -9.54 -34.39
CA ARG A 634 -35.88 -9.21 -35.82
C ARG A 634 -34.63 -8.49 -36.32
#